data_AF-A0A6N7PE86-F1
#
_entry.id   AF-A0A6N7PE86-F1
#
_cell.length_a   1.000
_cell.length_b   1.000
_cell.length_c   1.000
_cell.angle_alpha   90.00
_cell.angle_beta   90.00
_cell.angle_gamma   90.00
#
_symmetry.space_group_name_H-M   'P 1'
#
loop_
_entity.id
_entity.type
_entity.pdbx_description
1 polymer ?
#
loop_
_entity_poly.entity_id
_entity_poly.type
_entity_poly.pdbx_seq_one_letter_code
_entity_poly.pdbx_strand_id
1 'polypeptide(L)'
;MKRILLLAFLAGSVSLGYAQTKPASDLKLSEQQSKKLQDINRSYMASTSEIRKNDALSKEEKKAKVENLQADRTGQIKTVLDASQFEQWQKNQSASKEKMANLMEKRKGKEGKKGGRMKDNSDETIKELGLTEKQGEDLKSINKEFAAKAMELKGKTDLTKEQKKEQAKALKAERSAKLKTSLGDAQYEKYEALRKDAKGEKGKKKKAAK
;
A
#
# COMPACT_ATOMS: atom_id res chain seq x y z
N MET A 1 25.25 16.77 -14.31
CA MET A 1 24.12 15.80 -14.37
C MET A 1 23.88 15.21 -12.99
N LYS A 2 22.86 15.67 -12.25
CA LYS A 2 22.53 15.19 -10.89
C LYS A 2 21.49 14.07 -10.98
N ARG A 3 21.89 12.82 -10.73
CA ARG A 3 20.97 11.66 -10.64
C ARG A 3 20.26 11.70 -9.28
N ILE A 4 18.98 12.02 -9.28
CA ILE A 4 18.10 11.99 -8.11
C ILE A 4 17.79 10.51 -7.81
N LEU A 5 18.50 9.94 -6.84
CA LEU A 5 18.19 8.63 -6.27
C LEU A 5 16.93 8.75 -5.40
N LEU A 6 15.80 8.35 -5.97
CA LEU A 6 14.50 8.20 -5.29
C LEU A 6 14.60 7.15 -4.18
N LEU A 7 14.81 7.62 -2.95
CA LEU A 7 14.55 6.84 -1.74
C LEU A 7 13.04 6.73 -1.53
N ALA A 8 12.48 5.60 -1.94
CA ALA A 8 11.10 5.27 -1.65
C ALA A 8 10.93 5.04 -0.13
N PHE A 9 10.35 6.01 0.55
CA PHE A 9 9.76 5.86 1.87
C PHE A 9 8.64 4.82 1.81
N LEU A 10 8.89 3.61 2.31
CA LEU A 10 7.86 2.64 2.68
C LEU A 10 7.75 2.64 4.21
N ALA A 11 6.97 3.59 4.73
CA ALA A 11 6.37 3.49 6.04
C ALA A 11 5.24 2.45 5.95
N GLY A 12 5.43 1.32 6.63
CA GLY A 12 4.46 0.25 6.66
C GLY A 12 5.13 -1.02 7.13
N SER A 13 4.91 -1.36 8.40
CA SER A 13 5.19 -2.65 9.04
C SER A 13 5.51 -3.78 8.06
N VAL A 14 6.79 -3.92 7.70
CA VAL A 14 7.28 -5.14 7.06
C VAL A 14 7.41 -6.12 8.21
N SER A 15 6.41 -6.97 8.36
CA SER A 15 6.43 -8.11 9.27
C SER A 15 7.80 -8.78 9.21
N LEU A 16 8.38 -9.03 10.38
CA LEU A 16 9.66 -9.73 10.63
C LEU A 16 9.77 -11.13 9.97
N GLY A 17 8.75 -11.59 9.23
CA GLY A 17 8.72 -12.86 8.49
C GLY A 17 9.52 -12.88 7.18
N TYR A 18 10.13 -11.77 6.74
CA TYR A 18 10.99 -11.76 5.55
C TYR A 18 12.49 -11.97 5.86
N ALA A 19 12.87 -12.22 7.11
CA ALA A 19 14.25 -12.56 7.46
C ALA A 19 14.70 -13.96 6.96
N GLN A 20 13.77 -14.77 6.44
CA GLN A 20 14.07 -15.91 5.57
C GLN A 20 13.95 -15.49 4.10
N THR A 21 14.77 -14.55 3.64
CA THR A 21 15.12 -14.58 2.21
C THR A 21 15.91 -15.87 2.02
N LYS A 22 15.27 -16.93 1.50
CA LYS A 22 16.03 -18.05 0.94
C LYS A 22 17.09 -17.40 0.03
N PRO A 23 18.39 -17.67 0.23
CA PRO A 23 19.38 -17.23 -0.75
C PRO A 23 18.88 -17.75 -2.10
N ALA A 24 18.99 -16.91 -3.14
CA ALA A 24 18.59 -17.30 -4.48
C ALA A 24 19.17 -18.71 -4.72
N SER A 25 18.29 -19.68 -4.96
CA SER A 25 18.64 -21.10 -5.19
C SER A 25 19.73 -21.25 -6.26
N ASP A 26 19.87 -20.21 -7.07
CA ASP A 26 20.79 -20.07 -8.21
C ASP A 26 22.25 -19.87 -7.79
N LEU A 27 22.54 -19.51 -6.53
CA LEU A 27 23.92 -19.29 -6.04
C LEU A 27 24.66 -20.56 -5.60
N LYS A 28 23.95 -21.70 -5.49
CA LYS A 28 24.53 -22.99 -5.06
C LYS A 28 25.46 -22.86 -3.84
N LEU A 29 24.97 -22.18 -2.80
CA LEU A 29 25.76 -21.90 -1.61
C LEU A 29 26.02 -23.16 -0.80
N SER A 30 27.20 -23.24 -0.18
CA SER A 30 27.43 -24.22 0.89
C SER A 30 26.59 -23.89 2.12
N GLU A 31 26.43 -24.86 3.02
CA GLU A 31 25.75 -24.65 4.30
C GLU A 31 26.44 -23.56 5.14
N GLN A 32 27.78 -23.58 5.17
CA GLN A 32 28.57 -22.58 5.88
C GLN A 32 28.40 -21.17 5.29
N GLN A 33 28.42 -21.05 3.95
CA GLN A 33 28.16 -19.77 3.28
C GLN A 33 26.74 -19.27 3.58
N SER A 34 25.76 -20.16 3.50
CA SER A 34 24.36 -19.85 3.79
C SER A 34 24.18 -19.32 5.21
N LYS A 35 24.80 -19.97 6.21
CA LYS A 35 24.75 -19.52 7.61
C LYS A 35 25.39 -18.15 7.79
N LYS A 36 26.58 -17.92 7.24
CA LYS A 36 27.26 -16.61 7.30
C LYS A 36 26.43 -15.50 6.66
N LEU A 37 25.82 -15.75 5.49
CA LEU A 37 24.95 -14.76 4.84
C LEU A 37 23.69 -14.47 5.67
N GLN A 38 23.11 -15.48 6.32
CA GLN A 38 21.96 -15.28 7.21
C GLN A 38 22.34 -14.37 8.38
N ASP A 39 23.49 -14.60 9.02
CA ASP A 39 23.95 -13.80 10.14
C ASP A 39 24.28 -12.35 9.72
N ILE A 40 24.95 -12.17 8.57
CA ILE A 40 25.20 -10.84 7.98
C ILE A 40 23.87 -10.11 7.73
N ASN A 41 22.88 -10.80 7.14
CA ASN A 41 21.57 -10.21 6.84
C ASN A 41 20.78 -9.89 8.12
N ARG A 42 20.84 -10.75 9.13
CA ARG A 42 20.17 -10.53 10.43
C ARG A 42 20.74 -9.30 11.11
N SER A 43 22.08 -9.18 11.18
CA SER A 43 22.76 -8.01 11.73
C SER A 43 22.38 -6.73 10.99
N TYR A 44 22.47 -6.74 9.65
CA TYR A 44 22.07 -5.61 8.81
C TYR A 44 20.62 -5.15 9.06
N MET A 45 19.68 -6.10 9.17
CA MET A 45 18.27 -5.79 9.47
C MET A 45 18.09 -5.17 10.86
N ALA A 46 18.80 -5.67 11.87
CA ALA A 46 18.78 -5.12 13.22
C ALA A 46 19.28 -3.67 13.25
N SER A 47 20.48 -3.42 12.73
CA SER A 47 21.06 -2.06 12.68
C SER A 47 20.21 -1.10 11.85
N THR A 48 19.65 -1.56 10.72
CA THR A 48 18.75 -0.72 9.92
C THR A 48 17.46 -0.36 10.68
N SER A 49 16.93 -1.30 11.47
CA SER A 49 15.75 -1.07 12.32
C SER A 49 16.03 -0.02 13.39
N GLU A 50 17.19 -0.11 14.05
CA GLU A 50 17.64 0.86 15.06
C GLU A 50 17.82 2.26 14.45
N ILE A 51 18.49 2.37 13.29
CA ILE A 51 18.65 3.66 12.59
C ILE A 51 17.30 4.29 12.27
N ARG A 52 16.32 3.49 11.81
CA ARG A 52 14.98 4.00 11.48
C ARG A 52 14.24 4.53 12.70
N LYS A 53 14.30 3.82 13.82
CA LYS A 53 13.64 4.16 15.09
C LYS A 53 14.34 5.26 15.88
N ASN A 54 15.57 5.63 15.51
CA ASN A 54 16.32 6.66 16.22
C ASN A 54 15.80 8.06 15.86
N ASP A 55 15.02 8.67 16.74
CA ASP A 55 14.42 9.99 16.51
C ASP A 55 15.42 11.16 16.64
N ALA A 56 16.62 10.91 17.16
CA ALA A 56 17.69 11.91 17.23
C ALA A 56 18.40 12.12 15.88
N LEU A 57 18.16 11.28 14.88
CA LEU A 57 18.77 11.39 13.55
C LEU A 57 17.81 12.05 12.56
N SER A 58 18.32 13.02 11.80
CA SER A 58 17.65 13.57 10.62
C SER A 58 17.47 12.51 9.53
N LYS A 59 16.64 12.81 8.52
CA LYS A 59 16.41 11.88 7.40
C LYS A 59 17.69 11.67 6.58
N GLU A 60 18.47 12.73 6.42
CA GLU A 60 19.73 12.77 5.69
C GLU A 60 20.78 11.92 6.42
N GLU A 61 20.87 12.04 7.74
CA GLU A 61 21.76 11.22 8.56
C GLU A 61 21.36 9.73 8.57
N LYS A 62 20.05 9.45 8.70
CA LYS A 62 19.54 8.07 8.58
C LYS A 62 19.90 7.46 7.23
N LYS A 63 19.75 8.22 6.15
CA LYS A 63 20.16 7.81 4.80
C LYS A 63 21.64 7.48 4.75
N ALA A 64 22.51 8.41 5.16
CA ALA A 64 23.95 8.23 5.10
C ALA A 64 24.41 7.00 5.90
N LYS A 65 23.86 6.81 7.11
CA LYS A 65 24.16 5.62 7.93
C LYS A 65 23.73 4.31 7.26
N VAL A 66 22.55 4.28 6.64
CA VAL A 66 22.09 3.10 5.90
C VAL A 66 22.93 2.82 4.66
N GLU A 67 23.39 3.85 3.95
CA GLU A 67 24.29 3.71 2.79
C GLU A 67 25.64 3.10 3.20
N ASN A 68 26.25 3.60 4.29
CA ASN A 68 27.48 3.03 4.84
C ASN A 68 27.27 1.58 5.28
N LEU A 69 26.19 1.30 6.02
CA LEU A 69 25.86 -0.04 6.48
C LEU A 69 25.65 -1.03 5.30
N GLN A 70 25.09 -0.56 4.19
CA GLN A 70 24.94 -1.35 2.97
C GLN A 70 26.29 -1.63 2.29
N ALA A 71 27.23 -0.69 2.31
CA ALA A 71 28.59 -0.88 1.80
C ALA A 71 29.34 -1.94 2.64
N ASP A 72 29.29 -1.82 3.97
CA ASP A 72 29.90 -2.77 4.89
C ASP A 72 29.35 -4.18 4.70
N ARG A 73 28.02 -4.32 4.63
CA ARG A 73 27.36 -5.59 4.33
C ARG A 73 27.84 -6.18 3.00
N THR A 74 28.01 -5.35 1.97
CA THR A 74 28.47 -5.82 0.66
C THR A 74 29.91 -6.33 0.74
N GLY A 75 30.77 -5.66 1.49
CA GLY A 75 32.14 -6.12 1.77
C GLY A 75 32.15 -7.48 2.48
N GLN A 76 31.35 -7.65 3.53
CA GLN A 76 31.24 -8.92 4.25
C GLN A 76 30.73 -10.05 3.34
N ILE A 77 29.73 -9.79 2.49
CA ILE A 77 29.22 -10.80 1.54
C ILE A 77 30.31 -11.22 0.55
N LYS A 78 31.12 -10.27 0.05
CA LYS A 78 32.24 -10.57 -0.86
C LYS A 78 33.27 -11.51 -0.24
N THR A 79 33.48 -11.46 1.08
CA THR A 79 34.40 -12.40 1.76
C THR A 79 33.84 -13.80 1.97
N VAL A 80 32.52 -13.98 1.83
CA VAL A 80 31.83 -15.27 2.03
C VAL A 80 31.62 -15.99 0.72
N LEU A 81 31.35 -15.26 -0.35
CA LEU A 81 31.11 -15.78 -1.69
C LEU A 81 32.40 -15.90 -2.48
N ASP A 82 32.50 -16.91 -3.34
CA ASP A 82 33.52 -16.91 -4.37
C ASP A 82 33.24 -15.84 -5.44
N ALA A 83 34.19 -15.64 -6.36
CA ALA A 83 34.08 -14.61 -7.38
C ALA A 83 32.84 -14.78 -8.28
N SER A 84 32.52 -16.02 -8.68
CA SER A 84 31.38 -16.31 -9.56
C SER A 84 30.05 -16.13 -8.82
N GLN A 85 29.96 -16.63 -7.60
CA GLN A 85 28.81 -16.45 -6.72
C GLN A 85 28.57 -14.97 -6.41
N PHE A 86 29.63 -14.19 -6.17
CA PHE A 86 29.53 -12.76 -5.90
C PHE A 86 29.02 -11.99 -7.13
N GLU A 87 29.53 -12.31 -8.32
CA GLU A 87 29.04 -11.71 -9.56
C GLU A 87 27.55 -12.02 -9.80
N GLN A 88 27.14 -13.28 -9.61
CA GLN A 88 25.74 -13.68 -9.72
C GLN A 88 24.87 -12.99 -8.67
N TRP A 89 25.37 -12.82 -7.44
CA TRP A 89 24.67 -12.09 -6.39
C TRP A 89 24.46 -10.61 -6.77
N GLN A 90 25.47 -9.97 -7.36
CA GLN A 90 25.35 -8.60 -7.88
C GLN A 90 24.33 -8.48 -9.00
N LYS A 91 24.31 -9.42 -9.95
CA LYS A 91 23.30 -9.50 -11.02
C LYS A 91 21.89 -9.63 -10.44
N ASN A 92 21.70 -10.53 -9.47
CA ASN A 92 20.42 -10.73 -8.80
C ASN A 92 19.94 -9.48 -8.03
N GLN A 93 20.87 -8.74 -7.42
CA GLN A 93 20.57 -7.45 -6.76
C GLN A 93 20.09 -6.40 -7.78
N SER A 94 20.78 -6.25 -8.90
CA SER A 94 20.42 -5.30 -9.95
C SER A 94 19.06 -5.63 -10.57
N ALA A 95 18.82 -6.89 -10.92
CA ALA A 95 17.54 -7.34 -11.46
C ALA A 95 16.38 -7.13 -10.45
N SER A 96 16.63 -7.37 -9.16
CA SER A 96 15.64 -7.11 -8.11
C SER A 96 15.33 -5.62 -7.95
N LYS A 97 16.35 -4.76 -8.03
CA LYS A 97 16.17 -3.29 -8.01
C LYS A 97 15.39 -2.81 -9.21
N GLU A 98 15.69 -3.31 -10.41
CA GLU A 98 14.97 -2.98 -11.64
C GLU A 98 13.51 -3.44 -11.55
N LYS A 99 13.26 -4.68 -11.11
CA LYS A 99 11.90 -5.19 -10.88
C LYS A 99 11.13 -4.33 -9.90
N MET A 100 11.77 -3.88 -8.81
CA MET A 100 11.16 -2.98 -7.85
C MET A 100 10.90 -1.60 -8.46
N ALA A 101 11.83 -1.04 -9.23
CA ALA A 101 11.65 0.22 -9.95
C ALA A 101 10.46 0.15 -10.91
N ASN A 102 10.38 -0.90 -11.72
CA ASN A 102 9.27 -1.18 -12.63
C ASN A 102 7.95 -1.36 -11.88
N LEU A 103 7.95 -2.01 -10.71
CA LEU A 103 6.77 -2.13 -9.87
C LEU A 103 6.34 -0.78 -9.30
N MET A 104 7.29 0.04 -8.85
CA MET A 104 7.05 1.39 -8.33
C MET A 104 6.54 2.32 -9.43
N GLU A 105 7.06 2.23 -10.64
CA GLU A 105 6.57 2.95 -11.81
C GLU A 105 5.14 2.53 -12.18
N LYS A 106 4.89 1.22 -12.25
CA LYS A 106 3.52 0.68 -12.43
C LYS A 106 2.59 1.09 -11.30
N ARG A 107 3.10 1.26 -10.06
CA ARG A 107 2.34 1.77 -8.93
C ARG A 107 2.09 3.26 -9.05
N LYS A 108 3.05 4.09 -9.42
CA LYS A 108 2.83 5.52 -9.70
C LYS A 108 1.79 5.74 -10.80
N GLY A 109 1.88 4.97 -11.89
CA GLY A 109 0.86 4.97 -12.96
C GLY A 109 -0.51 4.43 -12.53
N LYS A 110 -0.58 3.64 -11.44
CA LYS A 110 -1.83 3.16 -10.83
C LYS A 110 -2.23 3.91 -9.56
N GLU A 111 -1.39 4.76 -8.98
CA GLU A 111 -1.65 5.58 -7.79
C GLU A 111 -2.50 6.78 -8.16
N GLY A 112 -2.41 7.27 -9.40
CA GLY A 112 -3.46 8.09 -10.01
C GLY A 112 -4.83 7.39 -10.10
N LYS A 113 -4.90 6.05 -9.94
CA LYS A 113 -6.16 5.26 -9.97
C LYS A 113 -6.51 4.54 -8.66
N LYS A 114 -5.63 4.52 -7.65
CA LYS A 114 -5.86 3.80 -6.38
C LYS A 114 -5.53 4.59 -5.12
N GLY A 115 -4.70 5.65 -5.19
CA GLY A 115 -4.58 6.66 -4.13
C GLY A 115 -5.75 7.64 -4.16
N GLY A 116 -6.29 7.91 -5.35
CA GLY A 116 -7.58 8.58 -5.57
C GLY A 116 -8.78 7.62 -5.48
N ARG A 117 -8.87 6.80 -4.42
CA ARG A 117 -10.09 6.01 -4.15
C ARG A 117 -11.17 6.77 -3.37
N MET A 118 -11.01 8.09 -3.31
CA MET A 118 -12.08 9.07 -3.42
C MET A 118 -11.70 10.02 -4.56
N LYS A 119 -11.62 9.53 -5.81
CA LYS A 119 -12.09 10.40 -6.88
C LYS A 119 -13.56 10.55 -6.51
N ASP A 120 -13.93 11.73 -6.06
CA ASP A 120 -15.30 12.09 -5.78
C ASP A 120 -16.04 11.98 -7.12
N ASN A 121 -16.41 10.75 -7.47
CA ASN A 121 -17.32 10.46 -8.55
C ASN A 121 -18.68 11.11 -8.26
N SER A 122 -18.84 11.84 -7.14
CA SER A 122 -19.96 12.75 -6.91
C SER A 122 -20.17 13.66 -8.11
N ASP A 123 -19.14 14.20 -8.76
CA ASP A 123 -19.38 15.14 -9.88
C ASP A 123 -19.92 14.45 -11.14
N GLU A 124 -19.37 13.27 -11.47
CA GLU A 124 -19.91 12.43 -12.55
C GLU A 124 -21.31 11.92 -12.19
N THR A 125 -21.54 11.54 -10.94
CA THR A 125 -22.84 11.06 -10.43
C THR A 125 -23.88 12.19 -10.40
N ILE A 126 -23.50 13.41 -10.02
CA ILE A 126 -24.36 14.61 -10.02
C ILE A 126 -24.84 14.88 -11.44
N LYS A 127 -23.93 14.85 -12.42
CA LYS A 127 -24.27 15.01 -13.84
C LYS A 127 -25.16 13.88 -14.34
N GLU A 128 -24.82 12.63 -14.04
CA GLU A 128 -25.56 11.45 -14.53
C GLU A 128 -26.97 11.36 -13.93
N LEU A 129 -27.15 11.80 -12.69
CA LEU A 129 -28.45 11.86 -12.02
C LEU A 129 -29.24 13.14 -12.33
N GLY A 130 -28.64 14.11 -13.03
CA GLY A 130 -29.25 15.41 -13.29
C GLY A 130 -29.61 16.14 -11.99
N LEU A 131 -28.74 16.07 -10.98
CA LEU A 131 -29.00 16.71 -9.70
C LEU A 131 -28.87 18.23 -9.84
N THR A 132 -29.73 18.95 -9.11
CA THR A 132 -29.53 20.37 -8.88
C THR A 132 -28.25 20.61 -8.08
N GLU A 133 -27.72 21.83 -8.11
CA GLU A 133 -26.55 22.23 -7.33
C GLU A 133 -26.71 21.88 -5.85
N LYS A 134 -27.85 22.25 -5.26
CA LYS A 134 -28.20 21.94 -3.86
C LYS A 134 -28.22 20.43 -3.59
N GLN A 135 -28.86 19.63 -4.43
CA GLN A 135 -28.89 18.17 -4.26
C GLN A 135 -27.50 17.54 -4.42
N GLY A 136 -26.66 18.11 -5.28
CA GLY A 136 -25.28 17.69 -5.44
C GLY A 136 -24.42 18.00 -4.23
N GLU A 137 -24.59 19.17 -3.62
CA GLU A 137 -23.94 19.54 -2.35
C GLU A 137 -24.39 18.65 -1.20
N ASP A 138 -25.70 18.41 -1.07
CA ASP A 138 -26.27 17.51 -0.07
C ASP A 138 -25.72 16.08 -0.23
N LEU A 139 -25.65 15.57 -1.47
CA LEU A 139 -25.05 14.26 -1.79
C LEU A 139 -23.58 14.20 -1.34
N LYS A 140 -22.77 15.22 -1.64
CA LYS A 140 -21.36 15.29 -1.22
C LYS A 140 -21.24 15.30 0.29
N SER A 141 -22.03 16.14 0.97
CA SER A 141 -22.03 16.28 2.43
C SER A 141 -22.39 14.96 3.12
N ILE A 142 -23.50 14.33 2.71
CA ILE A 142 -23.95 13.04 3.25
C ILE A 142 -22.89 11.95 3.04
N ASN A 143 -22.22 11.93 1.89
CA ASN A 143 -21.17 10.97 1.61
C ASN A 143 -19.91 11.18 2.45
N LYS A 144 -19.52 12.44 2.66
CA LYS A 144 -18.38 12.82 3.51
C LYS A 144 -18.64 12.44 4.97
N GLU A 145 -19.83 12.74 5.49
CA GLU A 145 -20.26 12.36 6.84
C GLU A 145 -20.21 10.83 7.03
N PHE A 146 -20.79 10.09 6.09
CA PHE A 146 -20.75 8.63 6.12
C PHE A 146 -19.32 8.08 6.09
N ALA A 147 -18.45 8.63 5.25
CA ALA A 147 -17.06 8.20 5.15
C ALA A 147 -16.29 8.41 6.47
N ALA A 148 -16.50 9.56 7.12
CA ALA A 148 -15.90 9.86 8.42
C ALA A 148 -16.35 8.85 9.49
N LYS A 149 -17.67 8.65 9.65
CA LYS A 149 -18.23 7.67 10.60
C LYS A 149 -17.77 6.23 10.30
N ALA A 150 -17.66 5.86 9.03
CA ALA A 150 -17.17 4.54 8.63
C ALA A 150 -15.69 4.33 8.96
N MET A 151 -14.86 5.38 8.83
CA MET A 151 -13.45 5.32 9.23
C MET A 151 -13.30 5.20 10.75
N GLU A 152 -14.07 5.98 11.50
CA GLU A 152 -14.09 5.89 12.97
C GLU A 152 -14.47 4.46 13.42
N LEU A 153 -15.55 3.91 12.87
CA LEU A 153 -16.01 2.54 13.15
C LEU A 153 -14.92 1.48 12.86
N LYS A 154 -14.12 1.69 11.82
CA LYS A 154 -13.01 0.80 11.49
C LYS A 154 -11.91 0.86 12.56
N GLY A 155 -11.65 2.05 13.08
CA GLY A 155 -10.62 2.34 14.10
C GLY A 155 -10.97 1.85 15.51
N LYS A 156 -12.25 1.68 15.85
CA LYS A 156 -12.72 1.18 17.16
C LYS A 156 -12.13 -0.20 17.48
N THR A 157 -11.25 -0.34 18.46
CA THR A 157 -10.60 -1.62 18.82
C THR A 157 -11.38 -2.43 19.85
N ASP A 158 -12.33 -1.77 20.53
CA ASP A 158 -13.25 -2.29 21.53
C ASP A 158 -14.42 -3.10 20.97
N LEU A 159 -14.68 -2.99 19.66
CA LEU A 159 -15.78 -3.69 18.99
C LEU A 159 -15.33 -4.99 18.30
N THR A 160 -16.10 -6.05 18.47
CA THR A 160 -15.96 -7.28 17.69
C THR A 160 -16.29 -7.04 16.21
N LYS A 161 -15.90 -7.98 15.36
CA LYS A 161 -16.17 -7.91 13.92
C LYS A 161 -17.67 -7.91 13.63
N GLU A 162 -18.44 -8.66 14.41
CA GLU A 162 -19.89 -8.79 14.33
C GLU A 162 -20.57 -7.47 14.72
N GLN A 163 -20.13 -6.86 15.83
CA GLN A 163 -20.62 -5.55 16.27
C GLN A 163 -20.30 -4.45 15.23
N LYS A 164 -19.07 -4.44 14.69
CA LYS A 164 -18.70 -3.53 13.60
C LYS A 164 -19.56 -3.74 12.35
N LYS A 165 -19.90 -4.99 12.02
CA LYS A 165 -20.76 -5.29 10.87
C LYS A 165 -22.16 -4.73 11.07
N GLU A 166 -22.72 -4.87 12.28
CA GLU A 166 -24.06 -4.37 12.59
C GLU A 166 -24.11 -2.84 12.60
N GLN A 167 -23.14 -2.18 13.24
CA GLN A 167 -23.02 -0.71 13.19
C GLN A 167 -22.80 -0.21 11.75
N ALA A 168 -22.03 -0.94 10.94
CA ALA A 168 -21.85 -0.59 9.53
C ALA A 168 -23.12 -0.77 8.69
N LYS A 169 -24.06 -1.66 9.07
CA LYS A 169 -25.37 -1.75 8.42
C LYS A 169 -26.25 -0.57 8.82
N ALA A 170 -26.33 -0.25 10.11
CA ALA A 170 -27.09 0.89 10.61
C ALA A 170 -26.62 2.19 9.94
N LEU A 171 -25.30 2.40 9.85
CA LEU A 171 -24.70 3.53 9.16
C LEU A 171 -25.10 3.61 7.68
N LYS A 172 -25.19 2.47 6.99
CA LYS A 172 -25.62 2.43 5.58
C LYS A 172 -27.11 2.75 5.43
N ALA A 173 -27.93 2.30 6.36
CA ALA A 173 -29.37 2.60 6.38
C ALA A 173 -29.60 4.10 6.65
N GLU A 174 -28.91 4.68 7.62
CA GLU A 174 -28.96 6.13 7.91
C GLU A 174 -28.60 6.95 6.66
N ARG A 175 -27.48 6.62 6.02
CA ARG A 175 -27.06 7.28 4.77
C ARG A 175 -28.11 7.13 3.67
N SER A 176 -28.66 5.93 3.50
CA SER A 176 -29.68 5.64 2.49
C SER A 176 -30.93 6.50 2.69
N ALA A 177 -31.42 6.62 3.93
CA ALA A 177 -32.55 7.48 4.25
C ALA A 177 -32.26 8.96 3.94
N LYS A 178 -31.10 9.48 4.39
CA LYS A 178 -30.68 10.87 4.11
C LYS A 178 -30.59 11.16 2.60
N LEU A 179 -30.04 10.22 1.84
CA LEU A 179 -29.95 10.35 0.38
C LEU A 179 -31.33 10.33 -0.28
N LYS A 180 -32.23 9.44 0.15
CA LYS A 180 -33.59 9.37 -0.40
C LYS A 180 -34.35 10.68 -0.16
N THR A 181 -34.24 11.27 1.03
CA THR A 181 -34.87 12.56 1.35
C THR A 181 -34.30 13.72 0.53
N SER A 182 -32.99 13.77 0.32
CA SER A 182 -32.35 14.87 -0.42
C SER A 182 -32.54 14.77 -1.94
N LEU A 183 -32.40 13.56 -2.49
CA LEU A 183 -32.50 13.34 -3.94
C LEU A 183 -33.95 13.16 -4.40
N GLY A 184 -34.87 12.76 -3.52
CA GLY A 184 -36.20 12.32 -3.93
C GLY A 184 -36.18 10.92 -4.57
N ASP A 185 -37.37 10.32 -4.71
CA ASP A 185 -37.51 8.90 -5.03
C ASP A 185 -36.88 8.50 -6.36
N ALA A 186 -37.20 9.23 -7.44
CA ALA A 186 -36.72 8.90 -8.79
C ALA A 186 -35.19 9.00 -8.94
N GLN A 187 -34.58 10.06 -8.39
CA GLN A 187 -33.12 10.24 -8.47
C GLN A 187 -32.39 9.28 -7.52
N TYR A 188 -33.00 8.94 -6.37
CA TYR A 188 -32.46 7.95 -5.45
C TYR A 188 -32.44 6.53 -6.02
N GLU A 189 -33.49 6.13 -6.74
CA GLU A 189 -33.51 4.82 -7.43
C GLU A 189 -32.41 4.71 -8.48
N LYS A 190 -32.24 5.76 -9.30
CA LYS A 190 -31.16 5.83 -10.28
C LYS A 190 -29.79 5.79 -9.59
N TYR A 191 -29.62 6.49 -8.47
CA TYR A 191 -28.40 6.44 -7.67
C TYR A 191 -28.06 5.02 -7.18
N GLU A 192 -29.04 4.27 -6.67
CA GLU A 192 -28.82 2.90 -6.21
C GLU A 192 -28.54 1.92 -7.36
N ALA A 193 -29.15 2.12 -8.54
CA ALA A 193 -28.85 1.35 -9.74
C ALA A 193 -27.38 1.53 -10.18
N LEU A 194 -26.92 2.77 -10.34
CA LEU A 194 -25.53 3.10 -10.68
C LEU A 194 -24.55 2.47 -9.68
N ARG A 195 -24.90 2.47 -8.39
CA ARG A 195 -24.09 1.87 -7.34
C ARG A 195 -24.03 0.35 -7.42
N LYS A 196 -25.11 -0.33 -7.81
CA LYS A 196 -25.15 -1.79 -8.01
C LYS A 196 -24.31 -2.20 -9.21
N ASP A 197 -24.39 -1.46 -10.31
CA ASP A 197 -23.62 -1.74 -11.53
C ASP A 197 -22.11 -1.57 -11.30
N ALA A 198 -21.72 -0.50 -10.60
CA ALA A 198 -20.32 -0.28 -10.20
C ALA A 198 -19.77 -1.40 -9.28
N LYS A 199 -20.62 -2.10 -8.51
CA LYS A 199 -20.24 -3.27 -7.72
C LYS A 199 -20.19 -4.54 -8.56
N GLY A 200 -21.13 -4.74 -9.47
CA GLY A 200 -21.19 -5.89 -10.39
C GLY A 200 -19.98 -5.96 -11.32
N GLU A 201 -19.58 -4.83 -11.90
CA GLU A 201 -18.38 -4.70 -12.72
C GLU A 201 -17.09 -5.10 -11.98
N LYS A 202 -16.95 -4.69 -10.72
CA LYS A 202 -15.78 -5.04 -9.89
C LYS A 202 -15.72 -6.53 -9.57
N GLY A 203 -16.87 -7.20 -9.47
CA GLY A 203 -16.96 -8.65 -9.30
C GLY A 203 -16.49 -9.42 -10.54
N LYS A 204 -16.89 -8.98 -11.73
CA LYS A 204 -16.48 -9.57 -13.02
C LYS A 204 -14.97 -9.41 -13.27
N LYS A 205 -14.41 -8.22 -13.05
CA LYS A 205 -12.96 -7.95 -13.18
C LYS A 205 -12.08 -8.75 -12.21
N LYS A 206 -12.61 -9.13 -11.04
CA LYS A 206 -11.88 -9.94 -10.04
C LYS A 206 -11.90 -11.44 -10.36
N LYS A 207 -12.90 -11.93 -11.10
CA LYS A 207 -12.97 -13.30 -11.62
C LYS A 207 -12.15 -13.50 -12.89
N ALA A 208 -12.07 -12.48 -13.75
CA ALA A 208 -11.24 -12.53 -14.98
C ALA A 208 -9.73 -12.36 -14.73
N ALA A 209 -9.32 -12.03 -13.50
CA ALA A 209 -7.91 -11.83 -13.11
C ALA A 209 -7.41 -12.93 -12.16
N LYS A 210 -8.12 -14.06 -12.07
CA LYS A 210 -7.79 -15.23 -11.27
C LYS A 210 -7.76 -16.44 -12.19
#